data_AF-D4CHP3-F1
#
_entry.id   AF-D4CHP3-F1
#
_cell.length_a   1.000
_cell.length_b   1.000
_cell.length_c   1.000
_cell.angle_alpha   90.00
_cell.angle_beta   90.00
_cell.angle_gamma   90.00
#
_symmetry.space_group_name_H-M   'P 1'
#
loop_
_entity.id
_entity.type
_entity.pdbx_description
1 polymer ?
#
loop_
_entity_poly.entity_id
_entity_poly.type
_entity_poly.pdbx_seq_one_letter_code
_entity_poly.pdbx_strand_id
1 'polypeptide(L)' 'MDLWVDTGFHCGECMEVLVDDKWVKTRMEMNPAMEWYLVGTPYCGDLEYVRARIPE' A
#
# COMPACT_ATOMS: atom_id res chain seq x y z
N MET A 1 -4.52 22.87 5.38
CA MET A 1 -5.38 21.68 5.57
C MET A 1 -4.63 20.57 4.88
N ASP A 2 -4.06 19.64 5.64
CA ASP A 2 -3.32 18.56 5.02
C ASP A 2 -4.26 17.78 4.09
N LEU A 3 -3.78 17.53 2.87
CA LEU A 3 -4.55 17.02 1.73
C LEU A 3 -4.81 15.50 1.82
N TRP A 4 -4.77 14.92 3.02
CA TRP A 4 -4.92 13.50 3.22
C TRP A 4 -6.42 13.18 3.35
N VAL A 5 -6.95 12.47 2.36
CA VAL A 5 -8.33 11.95 2.36
C VAL A 5 -8.48 10.83 3.39
N ASP A 6 -7.37 10.20 3.75
CA ASP A 6 -7.31 9.05 4.64
C ASP A 6 -6.27 9.29 5.75
N THR A 7 -6.58 8.88 6.98
CA THR A 7 -5.70 9.07 8.14
C THR A 7 -4.52 8.08 8.18
N GLY A 8 -4.48 7.11 7.26
CA GLY A 8 -3.44 6.10 7.14
C GLY A 8 -4.04 4.69 7.09
N PHE A 9 -3.25 3.74 6.59
CA PHE A 9 -3.69 2.37 6.39
C PHE A 9 -3.42 1.45 7.60
N HIS A 10 -4.29 0.47 7.78
CA HIS A 10 -4.21 -0.63 8.73
C HIS A 10 -3.99 -1.98 8.02
N CYS A 11 -3.59 -3.00 8.78
CA CYS A 11 -3.53 -4.36 8.27
C CYS A 11 -4.90 -4.80 7.72
N GLY A 12 -4.90 -5.40 6.53
CA GLY A 12 -6.09 -5.91 5.86
C GLY A 12 -6.78 -4.91 4.93
N GLU A 13 -6.45 -3.62 5.00
CA GLU A 13 -7.03 -2.62 4.11
C GLU A 13 -6.51 -2.78 2.68
N CYS A 14 -7.44 -2.77 1.72
CA CYS A 14 -7.16 -3.04 0.33
C CYS A 14 -6.94 -1.74 -0.44
N MET A 15 -5.98 -1.77 -1.36
CA MET A 15 -5.70 -0.70 -2.31
C MET A 15 -5.19 -1.29 -3.62
N GLU A 16 -5.03 -0.45 -4.64
CA GLU A 16 -4.31 -0.83 -5.85
C GLU A 16 -3.00 -0.05 -5.94
N VAL A 17 -1.91 -0.72 -6.31
CA VAL A 17 -0.61 -0.08 -6.55
C VAL A 17 -0.14 -0.30 -7.98
N LEU A 18 0.60 0.67 -8.51
CA LEU A 18 1.14 0.60 -9.86
C LEU A 18 2.46 -0.19 -9.85
N VAL A 19 2.48 -1.33 -10.55
CA VAL A 19 3.64 -2.20 -10.74
C VAL A 19 3.73 -2.52 -12.24
N ASP A 20 4.89 -2.25 -12.86
CA ASP A 20 5.12 -2.49 -14.29
C ASP A 20 3.99 -1.93 -15.19
N ASP A 21 3.60 -0.67 -14.95
CA ASP A 21 2.51 0.05 -15.63
C ASP A 21 1.11 -0.60 -15.50
N LYS A 22 0.92 -1.48 -14.51
CA LYS A 22 -0.36 -2.14 -14.22
C LYS A 22 -0.80 -1.88 -12.79
N TRP A 23 -2.09 -1.65 -12.61
CA TRP A 23 -2.70 -1.57 -11.28
C TRP A 23 -2.91 -2.98 -10.72
N VAL A 24 -2.28 -3.26 -9.58
CA VAL A 24 -2.34 -4.56 -8.89
C VAL A 24 -3.08 -4.38 -7.58
N LYS A 25 -4.15 -5.17 -7.38
CA LYS A 25 -4.85 -5.24 -6.09
C LYS A 25 -3.94 -5.83 -5.03
N THR A 26 -3.85 -5.16 -3.91
CA THR A 26 -3.03 -5.56 -2.77
C THR A 26 -3.74 -5.21 -1.47
N ARG A 27 -3.15 -5.63 -0.35
CA ARG A 27 -3.53 -5.18 0.98
C ARG A 27 -2.29 -4.86 1.79
N MET A 28 -2.39 -3.88 2.67
CA MET A 28 -1.34 -3.53 3.63
C MET A 28 -1.29 -4.60 4.72
N GLU A 29 -0.09 -5.04 5.09
CA GLU A 29 0.16 -5.95 6.21
C GLU A 29 1.49 -5.61 6.90
N MET A 30 1.69 -6.13 8.12
CA MET A 30 2.92 -5.99 8.90
C MET A 30 3.57 -7.36 9.11
N ASN A 31 4.87 -7.48 8.82
CA ASN A 31 5.61 -8.72 9.00
C ASN A 31 6.19 -8.84 10.44
N PRO A 32 6.71 -10.02 10.86
CA PRO A 32 7.33 -10.19 12.18
C PRO A 32 8.60 -9.34 12.42
N ALA A 33 9.23 -8.82 11.36
CA ALA A 33 10.35 -7.89 11.45
C ALA A 33 9.91 -6.43 11.65
N MET A 34 8.60 -6.18 11.83
CA MET A 34 7.99 -4.86 11.95
C MET A 34 8.14 -3.99 10.70
N GLU A 35 8.16 -4.62 9.52
CA GLU A 35 8.11 -3.92 8.24
C GLU A 35 6.72 -4.01 7.63
N TRP A 36 6.23 -2.85 7.16
CA TRP A 36 5.04 -2.80 6.32
C TRP A 36 5.33 -3.42 4.96
N TYR A 37 4.37 -4.16 4.42
CA TYR A 37 4.48 -4.76 3.10
C TYR A 37 3.14 -4.82 2.39
N LEU A 38 3.20 -4.88 1.05
CA LEU A 38 2.03 -4.93 0.19
C LEU A 38 1.90 -6.34 -0.40
N VAL A 39 0.88 -7.06 0.04
CA VAL A 39 0.72 -8.48 -0.30
C VAL A 39 0.61 -8.69 -1.81
N GLY A 40 1.36 -9.67 -2.32
CA GLY A 40 1.37 -10.04 -3.74
C GLY A 40 2.16 -9.07 -4.62
N THR A 41 2.97 -8.19 -4.03
CA THR A 41 3.87 -7.26 -4.72
C THR A 41 5.30 -7.41 -4.19
N PRO A 42 6.34 -6.87 -4.85
CA PRO A 42 7.70 -6.90 -4.33
C PRO A 42 7.97 -5.88 -3.21
N TYR A 43 6.99 -5.06 -2.82
CA TYR A 43 7.21 -3.97 -1.86
C TYR A 43 7.15 -4.45 -0.40
N CYS A 44 8.24 -4.21 0.33
CA CYS A 44 8.42 -4.50 1.75
C CYS A 44 9.42 -3.50 2.35
N GLY A 45 9.14 -2.96 3.53
CA GLY A 45 9.98 -1.96 4.20
C GLY A 45 9.55 -0.54 3.86
N ASP A 46 10.42 0.22 3.20
CA ASP A 46 10.14 1.59 2.77
C ASP A 46 9.15 1.60 1.58
N LEU A 47 7.99 2.23 1.80
CA LEU A 47 6.90 2.33 0.83
C LEU A 47 6.75 3.75 0.28
N GLU A 48 7.71 4.65 0.52
CA GLU A 48 7.69 6.00 -0.03
C GLU A 48 7.62 5.99 -1.56
N TYR A 49 6.88 6.94 -2.12
CA TYR A 49 6.69 7.14 -3.57
C TYR A 49 6.00 6.00 -4.34
N VAL A 50 5.52 4.95 -3.66
CA VAL A 50 4.66 3.94 -4.28
C VAL A 50 3.37 4.62 -4.77
N ARG A 51 3.11 4.54 -6.07
CA ARG A 51 1.86 5.04 -6.65
C ARG A 51 0.72 4.10 -6.28
N ALA A 52 -0.21 4.60 -5.48
CA ALA A 52 -1.39 3.88 -5.02
C ALA A 52 -2.69 4.60 -5.41
N ARG A 53 -3.80 3.86 -5.46
CA ARG A 53 -5.16 4.39 -5.54
C ARG A 53 -6.11 3.54 -4.70
N ILE A 54 -7.12 4.19 -4.13
CA ILE A 54 -8.25 3.53 -3.48
C ILE A 54 -9.36 3.47 -4.53
N PRO A 55 -9.79 2.29 -5.00
CA PRO A 55 -10.96 2.19 -5.87
C PRO A 55 -12.22 2.65 -5.12
N GLU A 56 -13.11 3.37 -5.81
CA GLU A 56 -14.45 3.75 -5.30
C GLU A 56 -15.31 2.54 -4.93
#